data_AF-A0A7Y6ZZK9-F1
#
_entry.id   AF-A0A7Y6ZZK9-F1
#
_cell.length_a   1.000
_cell.length_b   1.000
_cell.length_c   1.000
_cell.angle_alpha   90.00
_cell.angle_beta   90.00
_cell.angle_gamma   90.00
#
_symmetry.space_group_name_H-M   'P 1'
#
loop_
_entity.id
_entity.type
_entity.pdbx_description
1 polymer ?
#
loop_
_entity_poly.entity_id
_entity_poly.type
_entity_poly.pdbx_seq_one_letter_code
_entity_poly.pdbx_strand_id
1 'polypeptide(L)'
;MTGSTLSLDDFVSHFQSDGKQIMWLLGAGASRSANLPTATDLIWDLKKRYYCASQDRPYDNYDLDSEAVKGKIQEFMDTQGFPALWSANEYSFYFELMFGNDYQRQQRYLESALNPERISLNVGNRIFAALINLRIIRVAFTTNFDSVVELAYSKVTGGNLHSYNIEGAYAALDALNNEAFPIYAKLHGDFRYQSIKNLSVDLLENDTELKKCFLAAASRFGIVVTGYSGRDVNVMTMLEQALDLPNAFPKGIYWAVPNINHVEESASIFIQKAREKGISAYIVETGTFDEFLSKLWRQTSSKPEVLVNSVKLSTHKKVSIKLPASGSKYPILRTNMLPITNLNMVCGELSFNQGITFSDLRENAKNLGYRVSFTYTDRMLFWGNEIDAVKVIPNYRQLEIRSSSKKITFSDIKSDSFLKGFVEEGIVDAICQSTFGVRLRKSGKSFYIVINEDYCDTESFKQLKRAVGYNQSKPIAGSLNKGKVTWSECVEVGLEVNGEGLFLYLRPDIWIKPLKERSQFSDFLKDKKRNRYNSASYHILDAWIGILFGGARGSFVMKNTRVMDFAPQFEVITRTAYSRRG
;
A
#
# COMPACT_ATOMS: atom_id res chain seq x y z
N MET A 1 -14.98 -26.27 -19.58
CA MET A 1 -14.12 -25.59 -18.58
C MET A 1 -14.90 -24.95 -17.41
N THR A 2 -16.23 -24.79 -17.45
CA THR A 2 -16.99 -24.07 -16.40
C THR A 2 -17.16 -24.81 -15.07
N GLY A 3 -16.82 -26.11 -15.00
CA GLY A 3 -16.87 -26.87 -13.76
C GLY A 3 -15.55 -26.98 -13.00
N SER A 4 -14.40 -26.60 -13.61
CA SER A 4 -13.04 -26.85 -13.09
C SER A 4 -12.49 -25.77 -12.16
N THR A 5 -13.28 -24.75 -11.89
CA THR A 5 -12.83 -23.52 -11.23
C THR A 5 -13.55 -23.35 -9.90
N LEU A 6 -12.84 -22.87 -8.88
CA LEU A 6 -13.37 -22.61 -7.55
C LEU A 6 -13.01 -21.18 -7.14
N SER A 7 -13.95 -20.49 -6.49
CA SER A 7 -13.68 -19.15 -5.99
C SER A 7 -12.70 -19.21 -4.83
N LEU A 8 -11.91 -18.15 -4.66
CA LEU A 8 -10.97 -18.05 -3.54
C LEU A 8 -11.69 -18.08 -2.18
N ASP A 9 -12.89 -17.50 -2.09
CA ASP A 9 -13.62 -17.44 -0.82
C ASP A 9 -14.16 -18.82 -0.42
N ASP A 10 -14.57 -19.65 -1.40
CA ASP A 10 -14.95 -21.05 -1.16
C ASP A 10 -13.73 -21.87 -0.72
N PHE A 11 -12.58 -21.71 -1.38
CA PHE A 11 -11.35 -22.38 -0.98
C PHE A 11 -10.94 -22.01 0.46
N VAL A 12 -11.00 -20.72 0.81
CA VAL A 12 -10.65 -20.24 2.15
C VAL A 12 -11.57 -20.87 3.21
N SER A 13 -12.85 -21.06 2.89
CA SER A 13 -13.81 -21.74 3.78
C SER A 13 -13.47 -23.21 3.99
N HIS A 14 -13.06 -23.93 2.94
CA HIS A 14 -12.58 -25.31 3.04
C HIS A 14 -11.28 -25.38 3.86
N PHE A 15 -10.33 -24.47 3.61
CA PHE A 15 -9.06 -24.42 4.31
C PHE A 15 -9.21 -24.13 5.81
N GLN A 16 -10.21 -23.36 6.23
CA GLN A 16 -10.48 -23.14 7.65
C GLN A 16 -10.88 -24.42 8.38
N SER A 17 -11.67 -25.27 7.74
CA SER A 17 -12.18 -26.50 8.33
C SER A 17 -11.13 -27.61 8.29
N ASP A 18 -10.45 -27.76 7.15
CA ASP A 18 -9.60 -28.91 6.84
C ASP A 18 -8.11 -28.56 6.66
N GLY A 19 -7.66 -27.35 6.99
CA GLY A 19 -6.30 -26.89 6.70
C GLY A 19 -5.17 -27.80 7.20
N LYS A 20 -5.37 -28.46 8.35
CA LYS A 20 -4.42 -29.44 8.91
C LYS A 20 -4.30 -30.73 8.08
N GLN A 21 -5.29 -31.02 7.24
CA GLN A 21 -5.35 -32.18 6.35
C GLN A 21 -5.04 -31.79 4.89
N ILE A 22 -4.45 -30.61 4.68
CA ILE A 22 -4.02 -30.12 3.37
C ILE A 22 -2.51 -29.87 3.41
N MET A 23 -1.78 -30.55 2.52
CA MET A 23 -0.36 -30.31 2.28
C MET A 23 -0.16 -29.25 1.19
N TRP A 24 1.02 -28.64 1.16
CA TRP A 24 1.36 -27.58 0.21
C TRP A 24 2.47 -28.02 -0.72
N LEU A 25 2.39 -27.63 -2.00
CA LEU A 25 3.47 -27.72 -2.97
C LEU A 25 3.81 -26.31 -3.46
N LEU A 26 5.01 -25.84 -3.12
CA LEU A 26 5.52 -24.53 -3.50
C LEU A 26 6.40 -24.66 -4.75
N GLY A 27 6.15 -23.81 -5.74
CA GLY A 27 7.04 -23.65 -6.90
C GLY A 27 7.78 -22.31 -6.92
N ALA A 28 8.55 -22.08 -7.97
CA ALA A 28 9.45 -20.93 -8.10
C ALA A 28 8.74 -19.57 -8.02
N GLY A 29 7.45 -19.50 -8.39
CA GLY A 29 6.62 -18.31 -8.26
C GLY A 29 6.43 -17.85 -6.80
N ALA A 30 6.49 -18.75 -5.82
CA ALA A 30 6.47 -18.38 -4.41
C ALA A 30 7.73 -17.58 -4.03
N SER A 31 8.90 -17.99 -4.51
CA SER A 31 10.18 -17.32 -4.23
C SER A 31 10.42 -16.06 -5.06
N ARG A 32 9.76 -15.91 -6.21
CA ARG A 32 9.74 -14.64 -6.98
C ARG A 32 9.19 -13.49 -6.13
N SER A 33 8.21 -13.76 -5.27
CA SER A 33 7.70 -12.76 -4.31
C SER A 33 8.78 -12.31 -3.32
N ALA A 34 9.80 -13.12 -3.07
CA ALA A 34 10.91 -12.81 -2.18
C ALA A 34 12.10 -12.11 -2.88
N ASN A 35 11.89 -11.66 -4.13
CA ASN A 35 12.90 -11.04 -4.99
C ASN A 35 14.06 -12.00 -5.39
N LEU A 36 13.79 -13.31 -5.41
CA LEU A 36 14.72 -14.29 -5.99
C LEU A 36 14.37 -14.61 -7.45
N PRO A 37 15.39 -14.76 -8.32
CA PRO A 37 15.16 -15.15 -9.71
C PRO A 37 14.63 -16.59 -9.77
N THR A 38 13.62 -16.83 -10.59
CA THR A 38 13.14 -18.19 -10.90
C THR A 38 14.09 -18.89 -11.87
N ALA A 39 13.96 -20.22 -12.03
CA ALA A 39 14.72 -20.96 -13.05
C ALA A 39 14.56 -20.36 -14.46
N THR A 40 13.36 -19.88 -14.79
CA THR A 40 13.10 -19.17 -16.05
C THR A 40 13.84 -17.83 -16.12
N ASP A 41 13.89 -17.07 -15.02
CA ASP A 41 14.63 -15.79 -14.98
C ASP A 41 16.14 -16.03 -15.12
N LEU A 42 16.67 -17.11 -14.54
CA LEU A 42 18.07 -17.53 -14.72
C LEU A 42 18.36 -17.92 -16.18
N ILE A 43 17.48 -18.68 -16.84
CA ILE A 43 17.60 -19.00 -18.27
C ILE A 43 17.65 -17.72 -19.10
N TRP A 44 16.77 -16.76 -18.85
CA TRP A 44 16.76 -15.48 -19.55
C TRP A 44 18.02 -14.65 -19.29
N ASP A 45 18.57 -14.67 -18.07
CA ASP A 45 19.86 -14.05 -17.78
C ASP A 45 21.00 -14.71 -18.57
N LEU A 46 21.06 -16.05 -18.60
CA LEU A 46 22.08 -16.78 -19.37
C LEU A 46 21.96 -16.50 -20.88
N LYS A 47 20.74 -16.51 -21.43
CA LYS A 47 20.47 -16.12 -22.81
C LYS A 47 20.94 -14.70 -23.10
N LYS A 48 20.62 -13.75 -22.22
CA LYS A 48 21.04 -12.35 -22.36
C LYS A 48 22.56 -12.23 -22.35
N ARG A 49 23.25 -12.90 -21.42
CA ARG A 49 24.71 -12.90 -21.35
C ARG A 49 25.33 -13.47 -22.63
N TYR A 50 24.81 -14.59 -23.14
CA TYR A 50 25.29 -15.17 -24.39
C TYR A 50 25.02 -14.25 -25.59
N TYR A 51 23.82 -13.67 -25.68
CA TYR A 51 23.47 -12.72 -26.74
C TYR A 51 24.39 -11.50 -26.73
N CYS A 52 24.59 -10.86 -25.58
CA CYS A 52 25.47 -9.70 -25.42
C CYS A 52 26.93 -10.04 -25.76
N ALA A 53 27.42 -11.23 -25.35
CA ALA A 53 28.76 -11.69 -25.67
C ALA A 53 28.95 -11.97 -27.17
N SER A 54 27.95 -12.58 -27.84
CA SER A 54 28.02 -12.91 -29.27
C SER A 54 27.87 -11.70 -30.19
N GLN A 55 27.14 -10.67 -29.76
CA GLN A 55 26.86 -9.46 -30.54
C GLN A 55 27.76 -8.26 -30.17
N ASP A 56 28.70 -8.44 -29.23
CA ASP A 56 29.56 -7.40 -28.66
C ASP A 56 28.76 -6.15 -28.20
N ARG A 57 27.71 -6.38 -27.40
CA ARG A 57 26.83 -5.31 -26.90
C ARG A 57 26.87 -5.19 -25.38
N PRO A 58 26.72 -3.97 -24.83
CA PRO A 58 26.69 -3.77 -23.39
C PRO A 58 25.48 -4.46 -22.75
N TYR A 59 25.73 -5.16 -21.64
CA TYR A 59 24.75 -5.95 -20.89
C TYR A 59 23.62 -5.09 -20.28
N ASP A 60 23.90 -3.83 -19.93
CA ASP A 60 22.95 -2.96 -19.21
C ASP A 60 21.82 -2.39 -20.08
N ASN A 61 21.95 -2.43 -21.41
CA ASN A 61 20.96 -1.83 -22.33
C ASN A 61 19.71 -2.70 -22.57
N TYR A 62 19.67 -3.91 -22.03
CA TYR A 62 18.62 -4.89 -22.31
C TYR A 62 17.80 -5.17 -21.06
N ASP A 63 16.58 -4.64 -21.02
CA ASP A 63 15.61 -4.91 -19.97
C ASP A 63 14.87 -6.24 -20.24
N LEU A 64 15.02 -7.20 -19.32
CA LEU A 64 14.37 -8.52 -19.40
C LEU A 64 12.87 -8.45 -19.06
N ASP A 65 12.36 -7.33 -18.54
CA ASP A 65 10.93 -7.14 -18.32
C ASP A 65 10.18 -6.77 -19.61
N SER A 66 10.90 -6.41 -20.68
CA SER A 66 10.31 -6.11 -21.99
C SER A 66 10.12 -7.37 -22.85
N GLU A 67 8.88 -7.65 -23.24
CA GLU A 67 8.55 -8.76 -24.17
C GLU A 67 9.24 -8.60 -25.53
N ALA A 68 9.39 -7.37 -26.02
CA ALA A 68 10.07 -7.10 -27.29
C ALA A 68 11.57 -7.45 -27.24
N VAL A 69 12.22 -7.27 -26.08
CA VAL A 69 13.62 -7.65 -25.87
C VAL A 69 13.75 -9.17 -25.76
N LYS A 70 12.86 -9.82 -25.01
CA LYS A 70 12.80 -11.29 -24.92
C LYS A 70 12.58 -11.93 -26.29
N GLY A 71 11.68 -11.37 -27.10
CA GLY A 71 11.43 -11.84 -28.47
C GLY A 71 12.67 -11.79 -29.35
N LYS A 72 13.41 -10.67 -29.33
CA LYS A 72 14.66 -10.51 -30.10
C LYS A 72 15.76 -11.49 -29.67
N ILE A 73 15.90 -11.68 -28.35
CA ILE A 73 16.87 -12.64 -27.81
C ILE A 73 16.48 -14.05 -28.23
N GLN A 74 15.20 -14.41 -28.14
CA GLN A 74 14.73 -15.74 -28.54
C GLN A 74 14.92 -16.00 -30.03
N GLU A 75 14.56 -15.05 -30.89
CA GLU A 75 14.74 -15.16 -32.34
C GLU A 75 16.22 -15.41 -32.69
N PHE A 76 17.15 -14.71 -32.01
CA PHE A 76 18.57 -14.99 -32.16
C PHE A 76 18.95 -16.41 -31.72
N MET A 77 18.44 -16.88 -30.58
CA MET A 77 18.72 -18.25 -30.10
C MET A 77 18.18 -19.31 -31.08
N ASP A 78 16.99 -19.08 -31.63
CA ASP A 78 16.36 -19.98 -32.61
C ASP A 78 17.18 -20.05 -33.91
N THR A 79 17.74 -18.92 -34.37
CA THR A 79 18.64 -18.93 -35.56
C THR A 79 19.92 -19.73 -35.35
N GLN A 80 20.38 -19.90 -34.11
CA GLN A 80 21.56 -20.70 -33.77
C GLN A 80 21.25 -22.19 -33.59
N GLY A 81 19.97 -22.60 -33.71
CA GLY A 81 19.54 -23.99 -33.52
C GLY A 81 19.51 -24.44 -32.05
N PHE A 82 19.40 -23.49 -31.11
CA PHE A 82 19.26 -23.78 -29.69
C PHE A 82 17.87 -24.33 -29.34
N PRO A 83 17.68 -24.90 -28.12
CA PRO A 83 16.40 -25.46 -27.73
C PRO A 83 15.27 -24.44 -27.87
N ALA A 84 14.14 -24.90 -28.42
CA ALA A 84 12.94 -24.09 -28.52
C ALA A 84 12.51 -23.56 -27.14
N LEU A 85 11.91 -22.37 -27.12
CA LEU A 85 11.39 -21.76 -25.91
C LEU A 85 10.47 -22.75 -25.16
N TRP A 86 10.73 -22.95 -23.87
CA TRP A 86 10.03 -23.90 -22.99
C TRP A 86 10.38 -25.38 -23.15
N SER A 87 11.45 -25.71 -23.87
CA SER A 87 11.96 -27.08 -23.90
C SER A 87 12.39 -27.56 -22.51
N ALA A 88 12.09 -28.81 -22.15
CA ALA A 88 12.54 -29.41 -20.89
C ALA A 88 14.09 -29.43 -20.75
N ASN A 89 14.81 -29.43 -21.87
CA ASN A 89 16.27 -29.43 -21.91
C ASN A 89 16.89 -28.03 -21.86
N GLU A 90 16.07 -26.98 -21.91
CA GLU A 90 16.50 -25.59 -22.02
C GLU A 90 17.43 -25.17 -20.86
N TYR A 91 17.02 -25.51 -19.63
CA TYR A 91 17.81 -25.22 -18.43
C TYR A 91 19.20 -25.88 -18.49
N SER A 92 19.23 -27.20 -18.66
CA SER A 92 20.48 -27.96 -18.71
C SER A 92 21.40 -27.51 -19.85
N PHE A 93 20.82 -27.23 -21.03
CA PHE A 93 21.58 -26.81 -22.20
C PHE A 93 22.26 -25.45 -22.00
N TYR A 94 21.55 -24.44 -21.49
CA TYR A 94 22.15 -23.10 -21.30
C TYR A 94 23.18 -23.07 -20.18
N PHE A 95 23.02 -23.89 -19.15
CA PHE A 95 24.05 -24.07 -18.12
C PHE A 95 25.30 -24.75 -18.69
N GLU A 96 25.13 -25.81 -19.47
CA GLU A 96 26.24 -26.50 -20.15
C GLU A 96 26.95 -25.58 -21.16
N LEU A 97 26.20 -24.78 -21.91
CA LEU A 97 26.74 -23.81 -22.88
C LEU A 97 27.61 -22.74 -22.21
N MET A 98 27.21 -22.24 -21.03
CA MET A 98 27.87 -21.12 -20.36
C MET A 98 29.01 -21.54 -19.42
N PHE A 99 28.88 -22.72 -18.79
CA PHE A 99 29.81 -23.18 -17.76
C PHE A 99 30.56 -24.47 -18.14
N GLY A 100 30.07 -25.25 -19.10
CA GLY A 100 30.65 -26.54 -19.46
C GLY A 100 30.78 -27.45 -18.24
N ASN A 101 32.01 -27.92 -17.97
CA ASN A 101 32.36 -28.72 -16.79
C ASN A 101 32.98 -27.88 -15.64
N ASP A 102 32.97 -26.55 -15.73
CA ASP A 102 33.50 -25.68 -14.66
C ASP A 102 32.46 -25.46 -13.55
N TYR A 103 32.37 -26.47 -12.69
CA TYR A 103 31.45 -26.50 -11.54
C TYR A 103 31.69 -25.35 -10.56
N GLN A 104 32.93 -24.86 -10.40
CA GLN A 104 33.22 -23.75 -9.48
C GLN A 104 32.63 -22.44 -10.00
N ARG A 105 32.68 -22.21 -11.32
CA ARG A 105 32.11 -21.02 -11.93
C ARG A 105 30.58 -21.04 -11.88
N GLN A 106 29.97 -22.20 -12.11
CA GLN A 106 28.53 -22.39 -11.94
C GLN A 106 28.09 -22.12 -10.49
N GLN A 107 28.84 -22.64 -9.51
CA GLN A 107 28.56 -22.43 -8.09
C GLN A 107 28.58 -20.95 -7.73
N ARG A 108 29.65 -20.22 -8.10
CA ARG A 108 29.76 -18.79 -7.82
C ARG A 108 28.61 -17.98 -8.46
N TYR A 109 28.18 -18.37 -9.66
CA TYR A 109 27.02 -17.76 -10.31
C TYR A 109 25.74 -17.98 -9.49
N LEU A 110 25.43 -19.22 -9.12
CA LEU A 110 24.24 -19.56 -8.34
C LEU A 110 24.25 -18.93 -6.94
N GLU A 111 25.39 -18.97 -6.25
CA GLU A 111 25.57 -18.31 -4.94
C GLU A 111 25.35 -16.79 -5.04
N SER A 112 25.83 -16.15 -6.12
CA SER A 112 25.61 -14.72 -6.35
C SER A 112 24.16 -14.39 -6.71
N ALA A 113 23.49 -15.26 -7.47
CA ALA A 113 22.12 -15.07 -7.94
C ALA A 113 21.08 -15.35 -6.85
N LEU A 114 21.33 -16.37 -6.02
CA LEU A 114 20.48 -16.82 -4.92
C LEU A 114 20.97 -16.35 -3.55
N ASN A 115 21.77 -15.27 -3.50
CA ASN A 115 22.35 -14.77 -2.27
C ASN A 115 21.26 -14.45 -1.23
N PRO A 116 21.31 -15.02 -0.01
CA PRO A 116 20.36 -14.75 1.06
C PRO A 116 20.17 -13.27 1.40
N GLU A 117 21.18 -12.42 1.19
CA GLU A 117 21.09 -10.98 1.45
C GLU A 117 20.17 -10.25 0.48
N ARG A 118 19.90 -10.81 -0.71
CA ARG A 118 18.95 -10.25 -1.69
C ARG A 118 17.50 -10.62 -1.39
N ILE A 119 17.27 -11.55 -0.46
CA ILE A 119 15.95 -12.05 -0.12
C ILE A 119 15.18 -10.96 0.66
N SER A 120 14.22 -10.35 -0.03
CA SER A 120 13.24 -9.48 0.62
C SER A 120 12.04 -10.32 1.03
N LEU A 121 12.00 -10.70 2.31
CA LEU A 121 10.88 -11.48 2.85
C LEU A 121 9.57 -10.68 2.86
N ASN A 122 8.78 -10.83 1.79
CA ASN A 122 7.43 -10.29 1.63
C ASN A 122 6.42 -10.84 2.66
N VAL A 123 5.23 -10.22 2.70
CA VAL A 123 4.17 -10.56 3.67
C VAL A 123 3.76 -12.02 3.53
N GLY A 124 3.61 -12.54 2.30
CA GLY A 124 3.21 -13.93 2.04
C GLY A 124 4.18 -14.93 2.65
N ASN A 125 5.48 -14.80 2.39
CA ASN A 125 6.50 -15.71 2.95
C ASN A 125 6.46 -15.74 4.49
N ARG A 126 6.25 -14.58 5.12
CA ARG A 126 6.11 -14.49 6.59
C ARG A 126 4.83 -15.13 7.11
N ILE A 127 3.72 -14.94 6.40
CA ILE A 127 2.45 -15.60 6.73
C ILE A 127 2.61 -17.12 6.63
N PHE A 128 3.22 -17.61 5.55
CA PHE A 128 3.43 -19.04 5.35
C PHE A 128 4.23 -19.65 6.50
N ALA A 129 5.34 -19.00 6.88
CA ALA A 129 6.12 -19.36 8.06
C ALA A 129 5.30 -19.36 9.36
N ALA A 130 4.44 -18.35 9.56
CA ALA A 130 3.56 -18.30 10.73
C ALA A 130 2.54 -19.46 10.74
N LEU A 131 1.99 -19.83 9.59
CA LEU A 131 1.04 -20.94 9.44
C LEU A 131 1.69 -22.31 9.69
N ILE A 132 2.94 -22.49 9.28
CA ILE A 132 3.76 -23.67 9.63
C ILE A 132 3.95 -23.72 11.15
N ASN A 133 4.34 -22.59 11.77
CA ASN A 133 4.56 -22.53 13.21
C ASN A 133 3.29 -22.85 14.02
N LEU A 134 2.12 -22.41 13.54
CA LEU A 134 0.83 -22.72 14.14
C LEU A 134 0.37 -24.16 13.91
N ARG A 135 1.15 -24.98 13.18
CA ARG A 135 0.81 -26.35 12.74
C ARG A 135 -0.53 -26.43 12.00
N ILE A 136 -0.91 -25.33 11.37
CA ILE A 136 -2.03 -25.30 10.43
C ILE A 136 -1.55 -25.95 9.13
N ILE A 137 -0.38 -25.52 8.66
CA ILE A 137 0.35 -26.21 7.58
C ILE A 137 1.26 -27.24 8.24
N ARG A 138 0.89 -28.52 8.11
CA ARG A 138 1.63 -29.64 8.70
C ARG A 138 2.71 -30.20 7.78
N VAL A 139 2.44 -30.22 6.48
CA VAL A 139 3.32 -30.79 5.45
C VAL A 139 3.43 -29.79 4.30
N ALA A 140 4.65 -29.46 3.92
CA ALA A 140 4.95 -28.62 2.77
C ALA A 140 6.11 -29.21 1.97
N PHE A 141 5.90 -29.35 0.67
CA PHE A 141 6.90 -29.71 -0.32
C PHE A 141 7.26 -28.47 -1.14
N THR A 142 8.50 -28.38 -1.59
CA THR A 142 8.93 -27.33 -2.52
C THR A 142 9.74 -27.93 -3.66
N THR A 143 9.62 -27.34 -4.85
CA THR A 143 10.52 -27.61 -5.97
C THR A 143 11.68 -26.61 -6.01
N ASN A 144 11.72 -25.64 -5.08
CA ASN A 144 12.74 -24.61 -5.04
C ASN A 144 13.93 -25.04 -4.18
N PHE A 145 15.12 -24.61 -4.61
CA PHE A 145 16.38 -24.84 -3.90
C PHE A 145 16.69 -23.77 -2.86
N ASP A 146 16.02 -22.61 -2.93
CA ASP A 146 16.28 -21.49 -2.05
C ASP A 146 15.93 -21.76 -0.59
N SER A 147 16.39 -20.86 0.28
CA SER A 147 16.14 -20.89 1.72
C SER A 147 15.07 -19.89 2.16
N VAL A 148 14.18 -19.46 1.26
CA VAL A 148 13.21 -18.37 1.54
C VAL A 148 12.28 -18.75 2.69
N VAL A 149 11.77 -19.99 2.67
CA VAL A 149 10.82 -20.48 3.68
C VAL A 149 11.52 -20.63 5.04
N GLU A 150 12.74 -21.16 5.05
CA GLU A 150 13.55 -21.34 6.25
C GLU A 150 13.92 -19.99 6.89
N LEU A 151 14.34 -19.02 6.08
CA LEU A 151 14.65 -17.66 6.53
C LEU A 151 13.39 -16.92 7.01
N ALA A 152 12.26 -17.11 6.33
CA ALA A 152 10.97 -16.57 6.78
C ALA A 152 10.59 -17.15 8.14
N TYR A 153 10.73 -18.46 8.32
CA TYR A 153 10.44 -19.14 9.58
C TYR A 153 11.33 -18.63 10.72
N SER A 154 12.64 -18.54 10.47
CA SER A 154 13.58 -18.00 11.46
C SER A 154 13.28 -16.57 11.86
N LYS A 155 12.95 -15.72 10.88
CA LYS A 155 12.63 -14.30 11.15
C LYS A 155 11.30 -14.11 11.88
N VAL A 156 10.32 -14.99 11.67
CA VAL A 156 8.97 -14.89 12.24
C VAL A 156 8.89 -15.51 13.63
N THR A 157 9.60 -16.62 13.86
CA THR A 157 9.49 -17.45 15.07
C THR A 157 10.72 -17.35 15.99
N GLY A 158 11.88 -16.95 15.46
CA GLY A 158 13.17 -17.03 16.15
C GLY A 158 13.77 -18.45 16.20
N GLY A 159 13.08 -19.47 15.67
CA GLY A 159 13.55 -20.85 15.62
C GLY A 159 14.08 -21.27 14.25
N ASN A 160 14.58 -22.50 14.12
CA ASN A 160 15.01 -23.05 12.84
C ASN A 160 13.98 -24.04 12.31
N LEU A 161 13.63 -23.91 11.02
CA LEU A 161 12.85 -24.92 10.31
C LEU A 161 13.81 -25.95 9.72
N HIS A 162 13.71 -27.19 10.17
CA HIS A 162 14.47 -28.27 9.55
C HIS A 162 13.84 -28.65 8.20
N SER A 163 14.62 -28.58 7.13
CA SER A 163 14.25 -29.05 5.80
C SER A 163 14.80 -30.44 5.55
N TYR A 164 13.95 -31.37 5.12
CA TYR A 164 14.39 -32.67 4.63
C TYR A 164 14.78 -32.54 3.15
N ASN A 165 16.00 -32.96 2.82
CA ASN A 165 16.53 -32.97 1.46
C ASN A 165 16.73 -34.42 0.99
N ILE A 166 17.18 -34.62 -0.25
CA ILE A 166 17.52 -35.94 -0.82
C ILE A 166 18.45 -36.73 0.13
N GLU A 167 19.45 -36.08 0.73
CA GLU A 167 20.38 -36.73 1.68
C GLU A 167 19.72 -37.22 2.99
N GLY A 168 18.49 -36.78 3.28
CA GLY A 168 17.70 -37.16 4.46
C GLY A 168 16.32 -37.76 4.11
N ALA A 169 16.17 -38.33 2.92
CA ALA A 169 14.89 -38.84 2.40
C ALA A 169 14.21 -39.85 3.33
N TYR A 170 14.99 -40.78 3.90
CA TYR A 170 14.50 -41.78 4.86
C TYR A 170 13.88 -41.15 6.12
N ALA A 171 14.51 -40.09 6.64
CA ALA A 171 14.01 -39.40 7.82
C ALA A 171 12.70 -38.63 7.54
N ALA A 172 12.45 -38.22 6.29
CA ALA A 172 11.20 -37.56 5.92
C ALA A 172 10.00 -38.53 5.97
N LEU A 173 10.17 -39.75 5.45
CA LEU A 173 9.14 -40.79 5.49
C LEU A 173 8.85 -41.22 6.92
N ASP A 174 9.89 -41.40 7.74
CA ASP A 174 9.75 -41.74 9.16
C ASP A 174 9.07 -40.61 9.95
N ALA A 175 9.43 -39.35 9.69
CA ALA A 175 8.77 -38.19 10.31
C ALA A 175 7.28 -38.13 9.93
N LEU A 176 6.93 -38.44 8.68
CA LEU A 176 5.56 -38.51 8.22
C LEU A 176 4.77 -39.64 8.91
N ASN A 177 5.37 -40.82 9.04
CA ASN A 177 4.76 -41.97 9.70
C ASN A 177 4.58 -41.74 11.21
N ASN A 178 5.53 -41.07 11.85
CA ASN A 178 5.49 -40.74 13.29
C ASN A 178 4.73 -39.44 13.62
N GLU A 179 4.12 -38.78 12.62
CA GLU A 179 3.40 -37.52 12.77
C GLU A 179 4.23 -36.38 13.42
N ALA A 180 5.54 -36.36 13.14
CA ALA A 180 6.48 -35.37 13.64
C ALA A 180 6.40 -34.04 12.88
N PHE A 181 5.29 -33.31 13.05
CA PHE A 181 5.03 -32.04 12.35
C PHE A 181 5.68 -30.81 13.00
N PRO A 182 6.10 -29.79 12.22
CA PRO A 182 5.90 -29.64 10.77
C PRO A 182 6.97 -30.36 9.92
N ILE A 183 6.55 -30.87 8.76
CA ILE A 183 7.43 -31.50 7.77
C ILE A 183 7.58 -30.54 6.58
N TYR A 184 8.82 -30.14 6.30
CA TYR A 184 9.17 -29.38 5.11
C TYR A 184 10.21 -30.14 4.30
N ALA A 185 9.91 -30.49 3.06
CA ALA A 185 10.77 -31.31 2.21
C ALA A 185 11.01 -30.67 0.83
N LYS A 186 12.24 -30.76 0.33
CA LYS A 186 12.63 -30.26 -0.99
C LYS A 186 12.67 -31.43 -1.98
N LEU A 187 11.77 -31.43 -2.97
CA LEU A 187 11.61 -32.50 -3.95
C LEU A 187 12.80 -32.58 -4.89
N HIS A 188 13.23 -31.43 -5.38
CA HIS A 188 14.57 -31.31 -5.93
C HIS A 188 15.47 -31.08 -4.72
N GLY A 189 16.34 -32.04 -4.38
CA GLY A 189 17.26 -31.90 -3.26
C GLY A 189 18.15 -30.68 -3.40
N ASP A 190 19.04 -30.44 -2.44
CA ASP A 190 20.02 -29.35 -2.50
C ASP A 190 21.02 -29.59 -3.66
N PHE A 191 20.59 -29.46 -4.92
CA PHE A 191 21.38 -29.60 -6.13
C PHE A 191 22.19 -28.34 -6.35
N ARG A 192 23.02 -28.02 -5.36
CA ARG A 192 24.12 -27.08 -5.54
C ARG A 192 25.15 -27.60 -6.55
N TYR A 193 25.13 -28.90 -6.95
CA TYR A 193 26.34 -29.49 -7.56
C TYR A 193 26.26 -30.52 -8.69
N GLN A 194 25.13 -31.06 -9.17
CA GLN A 194 25.20 -32.08 -10.24
C GLN A 194 24.12 -31.94 -11.31
N SER A 195 24.57 -31.95 -12.58
CA SER A 195 23.70 -32.05 -13.74
C SER A 195 22.94 -33.38 -13.69
N ILE A 196 21.68 -33.34 -14.12
CA ILE A 196 20.74 -34.48 -14.17
C ILE A 196 21.33 -35.73 -14.86
N LYS A 197 22.39 -35.56 -15.66
CA LYS A 197 23.05 -36.66 -16.40
C LYS A 197 24.04 -37.50 -15.58
N ASN A 198 24.53 -37.02 -14.42
CA ASN A 198 25.58 -37.70 -13.64
C ASN A 198 25.19 -37.85 -12.16
N LEU A 199 24.05 -38.51 -11.88
CA LEU A 199 23.69 -38.90 -10.51
C LEU A 199 24.43 -40.18 -10.11
N SER A 200 25.02 -40.22 -8.92
CA SER A 200 25.46 -41.47 -8.30
C SER A 200 24.24 -42.36 -7.97
N VAL A 201 24.44 -43.67 -7.89
CA VAL A 201 23.38 -44.65 -7.60
C VAL A 201 22.61 -44.29 -6.32
N ASP A 202 23.31 -43.82 -5.29
CA ASP A 202 22.73 -43.43 -4.00
C ASP A 202 21.76 -42.23 -4.09
N LEU A 203 21.99 -41.30 -5.03
CA LEU A 203 21.10 -40.14 -5.22
C LEU A 203 19.81 -40.52 -5.95
N LEU A 204 19.85 -41.53 -6.82
CA LEU A 204 18.66 -42.10 -7.48
C LEU A 204 17.78 -42.86 -6.48
N GLU A 205 18.40 -43.60 -5.55
CA GLU A 205 17.67 -44.28 -4.47
C GLU A 205 17.00 -43.27 -3.52
N ASN A 206 17.72 -42.21 -3.14
CA ASN A 206 17.18 -41.15 -2.29
C ASN A 206 16.04 -40.34 -2.94
N ASP A 207 16.10 -40.10 -4.26
CA ASP A 207 15.00 -39.51 -5.02
C ASP A 207 13.76 -40.43 -5.01
N THR A 208 13.97 -41.75 -5.04
CA THR A 208 12.89 -42.74 -4.93
C THR A 208 12.22 -42.70 -3.55
N GLU A 209 12.97 -42.53 -2.47
CA GLU A 209 12.43 -42.42 -1.11
C GLU A 209 11.65 -41.13 -0.87
N LEU A 210 12.12 -39.99 -1.38
CA LEU A 210 11.33 -38.74 -1.33
C LEU A 210 10.03 -38.85 -2.13
N LYS A 211 10.06 -39.49 -3.30
CA LYS A 211 8.84 -39.80 -4.06
C LYS A 211 7.90 -40.69 -3.26
N LYS A 212 8.40 -41.73 -2.58
CA LYS A 212 7.57 -42.56 -1.68
C LYS A 212 6.96 -41.74 -0.55
N CYS A 213 7.73 -40.83 0.07
CA CYS A 213 7.21 -39.91 1.09
C CYS A 213 6.10 -39.00 0.53
N PHE A 214 6.27 -38.47 -0.68
CA PHE A 214 5.24 -37.66 -1.33
C PHE A 214 3.97 -38.48 -1.61
N LEU A 215 4.11 -39.68 -2.17
CA LEU A 215 2.98 -40.59 -2.44
C LEU A 215 2.25 -40.99 -1.15
N ALA A 216 2.99 -41.27 -0.08
CA ALA A 216 2.42 -41.55 1.24
C ALA A 216 1.64 -40.34 1.78
N ALA A 217 2.17 -39.12 1.63
CA ALA A 217 1.47 -37.90 2.02
C ALA A 217 0.21 -37.66 1.15
N ALA A 218 0.28 -37.90 -0.15
CA ALA A 218 -0.85 -37.77 -1.07
C ALA A 218 -2.03 -38.68 -0.72
N SER A 219 -1.78 -39.84 -0.10
CA SER A 219 -2.83 -40.74 0.37
C SER A 219 -3.57 -40.27 1.64
N ARG A 220 -2.98 -39.31 2.38
CA ARG A 220 -3.44 -38.84 3.70
C ARG A 220 -3.97 -37.40 3.68
N PHE A 221 -3.47 -36.57 2.75
CA PHE A 221 -3.72 -35.13 2.72
C PHE A 221 -4.27 -34.70 1.34
N GLY A 222 -5.14 -33.69 1.32
CA GLY A 222 -5.36 -32.91 0.10
C GLY A 222 -4.13 -32.06 -0.23
N ILE A 223 -4.06 -31.45 -1.41
CA ILE A 223 -2.89 -30.65 -1.83
C ILE A 223 -3.30 -29.27 -2.32
N VAL A 224 -2.52 -28.25 -1.94
CA VAL A 224 -2.54 -26.91 -2.53
C VAL A 224 -1.25 -26.70 -3.29
N VAL A 225 -1.34 -26.53 -4.61
CA VAL A 225 -0.22 -26.23 -5.48
C VAL A 225 -0.21 -24.73 -5.74
N THR A 226 0.88 -24.04 -5.39
CA THR A 226 0.99 -22.58 -5.58
C THR A 226 2.39 -22.18 -6.02
N GLY A 227 2.47 -21.17 -6.89
CA GLY A 227 3.75 -20.72 -7.47
C GLY A 227 4.41 -21.74 -8.41
N TYR A 228 3.73 -22.84 -8.75
CA TYR A 228 4.19 -23.85 -9.68
C TYR A 228 3.35 -23.82 -10.95
N SER A 229 4.00 -23.75 -12.11
CA SER A 229 3.31 -23.64 -13.41
C SER A 229 2.94 -25.00 -14.01
N GLY A 230 3.52 -26.11 -13.55
CA GLY A 230 3.27 -27.43 -14.17
C GLY A 230 4.22 -27.77 -15.32
N ARG A 231 5.31 -27.01 -15.52
CA ARG A 231 6.24 -27.23 -16.64
C ARG A 231 7.29 -28.33 -16.40
N ASP A 232 7.54 -28.70 -15.15
CA ASP A 232 8.52 -29.75 -14.83
C ASP A 232 7.88 -31.12 -14.99
N VAL A 233 8.36 -31.87 -16.00
CA VAL A 233 7.85 -33.19 -16.34
C VAL A 233 8.01 -34.17 -15.17
N ASN A 234 9.13 -34.13 -14.43
CA ASN A 234 9.36 -35.08 -13.34
C ASN A 234 8.37 -34.88 -12.20
N VAL A 235 8.09 -33.62 -11.84
CA VAL A 235 7.11 -33.27 -10.80
C VAL A 235 5.69 -33.60 -11.27
N MET A 236 5.37 -33.33 -12.54
CA MET A 236 4.06 -33.68 -13.10
C MET A 236 3.84 -35.20 -13.15
N THR A 237 4.84 -35.99 -13.55
CA THR A 237 4.77 -37.45 -13.53
C THR A 237 4.57 -37.98 -12.10
N MET A 238 5.27 -37.41 -11.11
CA MET A 238 5.07 -37.77 -9.70
C MET A 238 3.64 -37.43 -9.22
N LEU A 239 3.10 -36.27 -9.60
CA LEU A 239 1.72 -35.89 -9.30
C LEU A 239 0.72 -36.84 -9.97
N GLU A 240 0.95 -37.22 -11.23
CA GLU A 240 0.10 -38.17 -11.95
C GLU A 240 0.12 -39.57 -11.31
N GLN A 241 1.30 -40.06 -10.90
CA GLN A 241 1.43 -41.32 -10.15
C GLN A 241 0.67 -41.26 -8.82
N ALA A 242 0.65 -40.10 -8.15
CA ALA A 242 -0.14 -39.93 -6.93
C ALA A 242 -1.65 -40.09 -7.18
N LEU A 243 -2.15 -39.78 -8.39
CA LEU A 243 -3.55 -39.99 -8.75
C LEU A 243 -3.92 -41.46 -8.95
N ASP A 244 -2.95 -42.35 -9.19
CA ASP A 244 -3.21 -43.80 -9.33
C ASP A 244 -3.39 -44.50 -7.97
N LEU A 245 -3.15 -43.81 -6.86
CA LEU A 245 -3.34 -44.36 -5.52
C LEU A 245 -4.83 -44.51 -5.20
N PRO A 246 -5.22 -45.59 -4.48
CA PRO A 246 -6.62 -45.90 -4.18
C PRO A 246 -7.34 -44.84 -3.30
N ASN A 247 -6.59 -44.01 -2.57
CA ASN A 247 -7.12 -42.91 -1.76
C ASN A 247 -6.35 -41.60 -2.02
N ALA A 248 -6.17 -41.25 -3.29
CA ALA A 248 -5.44 -40.05 -3.69
C ALA A 248 -6.17 -38.76 -3.26
N PHE A 249 -5.47 -37.90 -2.52
CA PHE A 249 -5.90 -36.56 -2.12
C PHE A 249 -7.30 -36.50 -1.50
N PRO A 250 -7.53 -37.10 -0.30
CA PRO A 250 -8.86 -37.21 0.31
C PRO A 250 -9.56 -35.87 0.59
N LYS A 251 -8.82 -34.76 0.65
CA LYS A 251 -9.33 -33.39 0.82
C LYS A 251 -9.27 -32.55 -0.45
N GLY A 252 -9.08 -33.20 -1.59
CA GLY A 252 -9.06 -32.57 -2.90
C GLY A 252 -7.73 -31.95 -3.30
N ILE A 253 -7.70 -31.45 -4.53
CA ILE A 253 -6.55 -30.84 -5.19
C ILE A 253 -6.93 -29.41 -5.52
N TYR A 254 -6.12 -28.45 -5.07
CA TYR A 254 -6.35 -27.03 -5.33
C TYR A 254 -5.13 -26.44 -6.04
N TRP A 255 -5.30 -26.05 -7.29
CA TRP A 255 -4.25 -25.43 -8.09
C TRP A 255 -4.41 -23.92 -8.09
N ALA A 256 -3.60 -23.22 -7.30
CA ALA A 256 -3.65 -21.78 -7.17
C ALA A 256 -2.88 -21.10 -8.30
N VAL A 257 -3.59 -20.29 -9.11
CA VAL A 257 -3.01 -19.48 -10.18
C VAL A 257 -3.28 -17.99 -9.96
N PRO A 258 -2.42 -17.08 -10.45
CA PRO A 258 -2.68 -15.65 -10.38
C PRO A 258 -3.86 -15.21 -11.24
N ASN A 259 -3.99 -15.79 -12.43
CA ASN A 259 -5.05 -15.50 -13.38
C ASN A 259 -5.42 -16.79 -14.10
N ILE A 260 -6.72 -17.08 -14.19
CA ILE A 260 -7.22 -18.32 -14.76
C ILE A 260 -7.03 -18.42 -16.28
N ASN A 261 -6.81 -17.29 -16.96
CA ASN A 261 -6.57 -17.24 -18.41
C ASN A 261 -5.15 -17.68 -18.80
N HIS A 262 -4.22 -17.75 -17.84
CA HIS A 262 -2.82 -18.09 -18.06
C HIS A 262 -2.42 -19.43 -17.41
N VAL A 263 -3.38 -20.35 -17.27
CA VAL A 263 -3.10 -21.70 -16.76
C VAL A 263 -2.41 -22.52 -17.85
N GLU A 264 -1.33 -23.20 -17.50
CA GLU A 264 -0.63 -24.11 -18.41
C GLU A 264 -1.48 -25.33 -18.76
N GLU A 265 -1.27 -25.85 -19.96
CA GLU A 265 -2.04 -27.00 -20.47
C GLU A 265 -1.82 -28.24 -19.58
N SER A 266 -0.57 -28.48 -19.13
CA SER A 266 -0.23 -29.61 -18.26
C SER A 266 -0.99 -29.58 -16.94
N ALA A 267 -1.14 -28.41 -16.31
CA ALA A 267 -1.91 -28.24 -15.09
C ALA A 267 -3.41 -28.48 -15.33
N SER A 268 -3.93 -28.01 -16.47
CA SER A 268 -5.33 -28.22 -16.86
C SER A 268 -5.65 -29.70 -17.10
N ILE A 269 -4.78 -30.40 -17.84
CA ILE A 269 -4.89 -31.84 -18.09
C ILE A 269 -4.84 -32.61 -16.77
N PHE A 270 -3.92 -32.26 -15.87
CA PHE A 270 -3.80 -32.92 -14.57
C PHE A 270 -5.09 -32.80 -13.73
N ILE A 271 -5.67 -31.60 -13.66
CA ILE A 271 -6.95 -31.37 -12.94
C ILE A 271 -8.10 -32.16 -13.58
N GLN A 272 -8.11 -32.26 -14.91
CA GLN A 272 -9.10 -33.08 -15.61
C GLN A 272 -8.95 -34.57 -15.27
N LYS A 273 -7.73 -35.13 -15.39
CA LYS A 273 -7.43 -36.53 -15.04
C LYS A 273 -7.83 -36.85 -13.60
N ALA A 274 -7.57 -35.95 -12.66
CA ALA A 274 -7.96 -36.12 -11.26
C ALA A 274 -9.48 -36.23 -11.09
N ARG A 275 -10.25 -35.42 -11.81
CA ARG A 275 -11.72 -35.44 -11.78
C ARG A 275 -12.33 -36.68 -12.41
N GLU A 276 -11.74 -37.15 -13.51
CA GLU A 276 -12.15 -38.41 -14.16
C GLU A 276 -12.02 -39.60 -13.21
N LYS A 277 -11.06 -39.55 -12.27
CA LYS A 277 -10.89 -40.52 -11.19
C LYS A 277 -11.77 -40.26 -9.96
N GLY A 278 -12.66 -39.28 -10.01
CA GLY A 278 -13.58 -38.94 -8.91
C GLY A 278 -12.97 -38.09 -7.79
N ILE A 279 -11.77 -37.54 -7.97
CA ILE A 279 -11.11 -36.68 -6.99
C ILE A 279 -11.63 -35.24 -7.14
N SER A 280 -11.92 -34.58 -6.02
CA SER A 280 -12.33 -33.18 -6.00
C SER A 280 -11.14 -32.26 -6.33
N ALA A 281 -10.95 -31.93 -7.61
CA ALA A 281 -9.83 -31.09 -8.07
C ALA A 281 -10.32 -29.75 -8.64
N TYR A 282 -9.68 -28.64 -8.29
CA TYR A 282 -10.11 -27.30 -8.71
C TYR A 282 -8.92 -26.39 -9.03
N ILE A 283 -9.13 -25.49 -9.99
CA ILE A 283 -8.25 -24.34 -10.26
C ILE A 283 -8.82 -23.15 -9.48
N VAL A 284 -7.98 -22.52 -8.65
CA VAL A 284 -8.36 -21.38 -7.81
C VAL A 284 -7.64 -20.13 -8.33
N GLU A 285 -8.39 -19.09 -8.65
CA GLU A 285 -7.83 -17.79 -8.98
C GLU A 285 -7.52 -17.03 -7.68
N THR A 286 -6.22 -16.81 -7.43
CA THR A 286 -5.72 -16.34 -6.13
C THR A 286 -5.07 -14.95 -6.17
N GLY A 287 -4.78 -14.43 -7.37
CA GLY A 287 -3.98 -13.22 -7.54
C GLY A 287 -2.50 -13.47 -7.20
N THR A 288 -1.87 -12.53 -6.51
CA THR A 288 -0.48 -12.71 -6.07
C THR A 288 -0.38 -13.68 -4.89
N PHE A 289 0.79 -14.32 -4.73
CA PHE A 289 1.07 -15.19 -3.58
C PHE A 289 0.84 -14.46 -2.23
N ASP A 290 1.20 -13.18 -2.18
CA ASP A 290 1.00 -12.32 -1.01
C ASP A 290 -0.50 -12.09 -0.71
N GLU A 291 -1.33 -11.85 -1.72
CA GLU A 291 -2.78 -11.67 -1.56
C GLU A 291 -3.46 -12.96 -1.10
N PHE A 292 -3.08 -14.08 -1.70
CA PHE A 292 -3.59 -15.41 -1.37
C PHE A 292 -3.40 -15.72 0.12
N LEU A 293 -2.14 -15.65 0.57
CA LEU A 293 -1.80 -15.91 1.96
C LEU A 293 -2.35 -14.85 2.91
N SER A 294 -2.44 -13.58 2.49
CA SER A 294 -3.07 -12.52 3.31
C SER A 294 -4.55 -12.74 3.55
N LYS A 295 -5.29 -13.31 2.59
CA LYS A 295 -6.68 -13.72 2.79
C LYS A 295 -6.79 -14.88 3.77
N LEU A 296 -5.96 -15.92 3.61
CA LEU A 296 -5.91 -17.06 4.54
C LEU A 296 -5.54 -16.63 5.97
N TRP A 297 -4.55 -15.74 6.09
CA TRP A 297 -4.14 -15.19 7.37
C TRP A 297 -5.28 -14.46 8.05
N ARG A 298 -5.98 -13.54 7.36
CA ARG A 298 -7.10 -12.80 7.95
C ARG A 298 -8.13 -13.72 8.60
N GLN A 299 -8.43 -14.84 7.95
CA GLN A 299 -9.44 -15.80 8.36
C GLN A 299 -8.97 -16.84 9.39
N THR A 300 -7.68 -16.91 9.69
CA THR A 300 -7.15 -17.85 10.70
C THR A 300 -7.53 -17.40 12.11
N SER A 301 -8.16 -18.27 12.90
CA SER A 301 -8.54 -17.99 14.30
C SER A 301 -7.37 -18.25 15.27
N SER A 302 -7.39 -17.64 16.46
CA SER A 302 -6.43 -17.87 17.55
C SER A 302 -4.96 -17.56 17.23
N LYS A 303 -4.68 -16.35 16.73
CA LYS A 303 -3.32 -15.89 16.39
C LYS A 303 -2.61 -15.29 17.61
N PRO A 304 -1.42 -15.79 18.01
CA PRO A 304 -0.56 -15.12 18.97
C PRO A 304 -0.14 -13.73 18.50
N GLU A 305 -0.23 -12.71 19.35
CA GLU A 305 0.13 -11.33 19.00
C GLU A 305 1.58 -11.18 18.51
N VAL A 306 2.49 -11.99 19.05
CA VAL A 306 3.90 -12.04 18.64
C VAL A 306 4.03 -12.37 17.14
N LEU A 307 3.27 -13.35 16.65
CA LEU A 307 3.27 -13.73 15.23
C LEU A 307 2.58 -12.67 14.36
N VAL A 308 1.50 -12.05 14.85
CA VAL A 308 0.84 -10.96 14.13
C VAL A 308 1.79 -9.77 13.92
N ASN A 309 2.63 -9.47 14.91
CA ASN A 309 3.61 -8.38 14.83
C ASN A 309 4.81 -8.73 13.93
N SER A 310 5.27 -9.98 13.91
CA SER A 310 6.40 -10.40 13.06
C SER A 310 6.04 -10.57 11.58
N VAL A 311 4.76 -10.84 11.29
CA VAL A 311 4.21 -10.86 9.92
C VAL A 311 4.04 -9.47 9.33
N LYS A 312 3.70 -8.45 10.14
CA LYS A 312 3.52 -7.07 9.66
C LYS A 312 4.87 -6.44 9.29
N LEU A 313 5.15 -6.32 7.99
CA LEU A 313 6.32 -5.61 7.45
C LEU A 313 6.36 -4.13 7.84
N SER A 314 5.20 -3.51 8.07
CA SER A 314 5.05 -2.11 8.44
C SER A 314 4.45 -1.98 9.84
N THR A 315 5.29 -2.12 10.86
CA THR A 315 5.09 -1.23 12.00
C THR A 315 5.57 0.13 11.53
N HIS A 316 4.65 1.04 11.22
CA HIS A 316 4.97 2.46 11.24
C HIS A 316 5.45 2.74 12.67
N LYS A 317 6.75 2.58 12.93
CA LYS A 317 7.37 3.16 14.10
C LYS A 317 7.11 4.65 13.93
N LYS A 318 6.21 5.20 14.74
CA LYS A 318 6.07 6.65 14.90
C LYS A 318 7.41 7.13 15.42
N VAL A 319 8.32 7.46 14.50
CA VAL A 319 9.56 8.12 14.86
C VAL A 319 9.16 9.56 15.15
N SER A 320 8.91 9.85 16.42
CA SER A 320 8.77 11.22 16.89
C SER A 320 10.16 11.84 16.96
N ILE A 321 10.66 12.32 15.81
CA ILE A 321 11.86 13.16 15.80
C ILE A 321 11.43 14.49 16.40
N LYS A 322 11.89 14.79 17.63
CA LYS A 322 11.67 16.10 18.23
C LYS A 322 12.23 17.16 17.27
N LEU A 323 11.36 18.07 16.81
CA LEU A 323 11.80 19.19 16.00
C LEU A 323 12.83 20.01 16.79
N PRO A 324 13.95 20.45 16.17
CA PRO A 324 14.94 21.28 16.84
C PRO A 324 14.31 22.61 17.28
N ALA A 325 14.89 23.22 18.32
CA ALA A 325 14.48 24.55 18.79
C ALA A 325 14.60 25.60 17.68
N SER A 326 13.80 26.66 17.74
CA SER A 326 13.86 27.74 16.77
C SER A 326 15.25 28.38 16.75
N GLY A 327 15.93 28.37 15.61
CA GLY A 327 17.24 29.01 15.43
C GLY A 327 17.27 29.97 14.25
N SER A 328 18.27 30.84 14.23
CA SER A 328 18.48 31.87 13.19
C SER A 328 19.61 31.54 12.21
N LYS A 329 20.31 30.42 12.40
CA LYS A 329 21.50 30.03 11.62
C LYS A 329 21.15 29.05 10.48
N TYR A 330 21.89 29.07 9.39
CA TYR A 330 21.73 28.10 8.31
C TYR A 330 22.15 26.68 8.75
N PRO A 331 21.52 25.61 8.21
CA PRO A 331 20.41 25.63 7.25
C PRO A 331 19.05 25.90 7.92
N ILE A 332 18.27 26.79 7.30
CA ILE A 332 16.91 27.14 7.73
C ILE A 332 15.91 26.36 6.86
N LEU A 333 15.02 25.61 7.50
CA LEU A 333 13.86 24.99 6.89
C LEU A 333 12.65 25.87 7.13
N ARG A 334 11.94 26.21 6.06
CA ARG A 334 10.72 27.01 6.12
C ARG A 334 9.51 26.14 5.79
N THR A 335 8.58 26.05 6.73
CA THR A 335 7.33 25.29 6.60
C THR A 335 6.16 26.24 6.36
N ASN A 336 5.11 25.75 5.72
CA ASN A 336 3.84 26.46 5.56
C ASN A 336 2.81 26.06 6.64
N MET A 337 3.29 25.43 7.72
CA MET A 337 2.51 24.91 8.83
C MET A 337 2.73 25.80 10.05
N LEU A 338 1.67 26.46 10.52
CA LEU A 338 1.67 27.31 11.69
C LEU A 338 1.18 26.50 12.90
N PRO A 339 1.97 26.33 13.96
CA PRO A 339 1.53 25.54 15.11
C PRO A 339 0.43 26.28 15.88
N ILE A 340 -0.61 25.54 16.25
CA ILE A 340 -1.67 25.99 17.15
C ILE A 340 -1.27 25.58 18.57
N THR A 341 -0.99 26.55 19.43
CA THR A 341 -0.53 26.30 20.81
C THR A 341 -1.67 26.16 21.80
N ASN A 342 -2.80 26.81 21.53
CA ASN A 342 -3.94 26.79 22.43
C ASN A 342 -5.26 26.65 21.66
N LEU A 343 -6.01 25.59 21.96
CA LEU A 343 -7.36 25.33 21.45
C LEU A 343 -8.36 25.62 22.55
N ASN A 344 -8.76 26.88 22.67
CA ASN A 344 -9.83 27.31 23.58
C ASN A 344 -11.16 27.34 22.83
N MET A 345 -11.58 26.18 22.35
CA MET A 345 -12.78 26.01 21.54
C MET A 345 -13.89 25.31 22.33
N VAL A 346 -14.99 26.03 22.57
CA VAL A 346 -16.20 25.53 23.22
C VAL A 346 -17.34 25.66 22.23
N CYS A 347 -17.84 24.53 21.71
CA CYS A 347 -19.01 24.50 20.83
C CYS A 347 -20.29 24.25 21.61
N GLY A 348 -21.41 24.68 21.04
CA GLY A 348 -22.73 24.33 21.53
C GLY A 348 -23.10 22.92 21.08
N GLU A 349 -23.85 22.21 21.91
CA GLU A 349 -24.27 20.83 21.70
C GLU A 349 -25.78 20.72 21.94
N LEU A 350 -26.51 20.26 20.93
CA LEU A 350 -27.95 20.03 20.96
C LEU A 350 -28.24 18.53 20.85
N SER A 351 -29.06 18.02 21.77
CA SER A 351 -29.63 16.67 21.69
C SER A 351 -31.14 16.73 21.51
N PHE A 352 -31.67 15.96 20.55
CA PHE A 352 -33.09 15.84 20.24
C PHE A 352 -33.45 14.40 19.84
N ASN A 353 -34.70 13.98 20.07
CA ASN A 353 -35.14 12.57 20.01
C ASN A 353 -35.46 12.04 18.60
N GLN A 354 -35.16 12.79 17.53
CA GLN A 354 -35.47 12.41 16.14
C GLN A 354 -34.21 12.37 15.26
N GLY A 355 -34.14 11.40 14.34
CA GLY A 355 -33.09 11.30 13.33
C GLY A 355 -33.30 12.30 12.20
N ILE A 356 -32.72 13.49 12.31
CA ILE A 356 -32.78 14.53 11.28
C ILE A 356 -31.59 14.39 10.33
N THR A 357 -31.84 14.46 9.02
CA THR A 357 -30.80 14.36 8.00
C THR A 357 -29.98 15.65 7.88
N PHE A 358 -28.66 15.52 7.70
CA PHE A 358 -27.73 16.66 7.60
C PHE A 358 -28.00 17.59 6.40
N SER A 359 -28.59 17.07 5.31
CA SER A 359 -29.04 17.84 4.15
C SER A 359 -30.09 18.89 4.53
N ASP A 360 -31.04 18.49 5.37
CA ASP A 360 -32.24 19.26 5.67
C ASP A 360 -31.89 20.46 6.55
N LEU A 361 -30.95 20.27 7.49
CA LEU A 361 -30.36 21.34 8.28
C LEU A 361 -29.62 22.37 7.42
N ARG A 362 -28.89 21.92 6.38
CA ARG A 362 -28.12 22.79 5.49
C ARG A 362 -28.99 23.60 4.55
N GLU A 363 -30.07 23.00 4.05
CA GLU A 363 -31.06 23.71 3.24
C GLU A 363 -31.83 24.74 4.09
N ASN A 364 -32.27 24.37 5.30
CA ASN A 364 -32.92 25.32 6.21
C ASN A 364 -32.02 26.48 6.62
N ALA A 365 -30.77 26.22 6.98
CA ALA A 365 -29.81 27.28 7.31
C ALA A 365 -29.63 28.26 6.13
N LYS A 366 -29.54 27.74 4.90
CA LYS A 366 -29.41 28.56 3.69
C LYS A 366 -30.68 29.38 3.40
N ASN A 367 -31.86 28.80 3.58
CA ASN A 367 -33.15 29.47 3.34
C ASN A 367 -33.44 30.57 4.36
N LEU A 368 -33.07 30.35 5.63
CA LEU A 368 -33.29 31.29 6.72
C LEU A 368 -32.19 32.36 6.83
N GLY A 369 -31.07 32.20 6.12
CA GLY A 369 -29.95 33.15 6.12
C GLY A 369 -29.12 33.14 7.40
N TYR A 370 -29.32 32.17 8.29
CA TYR A 370 -28.54 32.04 9.53
C TYR A 370 -27.13 31.53 9.23
N ARG A 371 -26.12 32.16 9.85
CA ARG A 371 -24.71 31.75 9.75
C ARG A 371 -24.36 30.84 10.92
N VAL A 372 -24.83 29.60 10.85
CA VAL A 372 -24.50 28.55 11.83
C VAL A 372 -23.72 27.46 11.10
N SER A 373 -22.51 27.15 11.57
CA SER A 373 -21.78 25.95 11.14
C SER A 373 -22.14 24.82 12.09
N PHE A 374 -22.45 23.63 11.55
CA PHE A 374 -22.90 22.48 12.34
C PHE A 374 -22.27 21.17 11.85
N THR A 375 -22.12 20.22 12.77
CA THR A 375 -21.71 18.83 12.48
C THR A 375 -22.55 17.85 13.29
N TYR A 376 -22.68 16.63 12.78
CA TYR A 376 -23.45 15.57 13.41
C TYR A 376 -22.52 14.40 13.74
N THR A 377 -22.46 14.03 15.02
CA THR A 377 -21.76 12.84 15.51
C THR A 377 -22.81 11.91 16.12
N ASP A 378 -23.00 11.98 17.45
CA ASP A 378 -24.13 11.39 18.19
C ASP A 378 -25.15 12.46 18.61
N ARG A 379 -24.72 13.72 18.60
CA ARG A 379 -25.47 14.94 18.93
C ARG A 379 -25.07 16.04 17.95
N MET A 380 -25.91 17.05 17.79
CA MET A 380 -25.65 18.16 16.88
C MET A 380 -24.73 19.17 17.55
N LEU A 381 -23.53 19.36 16.99
CA LEU A 381 -22.60 20.38 17.45
C LEU A 381 -22.71 21.61 16.55
N PHE A 382 -22.63 22.82 17.12
CA PHE A 382 -22.73 24.05 16.36
C PHE A 382 -21.78 25.16 16.83
N TRP A 383 -21.38 26.01 15.88
CA TRP A 383 -20.77 27.32 16.11
C TRP A 383 -21.80 28.38 15.77
N GLY A 384 -22.04 29.33 16.67
CA GLY A 384 -23.06 30.36 16.44
C GLY A 384 -23.83 30.77 17.69
N ASN A 385 -24.92 31.49 17.45
CA ASN A 385 -25.93 31.77 18.46
C ASN A 385 -26.83 30.54 18.65
N GLU A 386 -27.10 30.19 19.90
CA GLU A 386 -27.95 29.04 20.25
C GLU A 386 -29.36 29.16 19.66
N ILE A 387 -29.93 30.37 19.69
CA ILE A 387 -31.28 30.64 19.18
C ILE A 387 -31.36 30.35 17.68
N ASP A 388 -30.33 30.73 16.93
CA ASP A 388 -30.28 30.51 15.49
C ASP A 388 -30.07 29.03 15.17
N ALA A 389 -29.22 28.34 15.94
CA ALA A 389 -28.99 26.90 15.80
C ALA A 389 -30.27 26.09 16.05
N VAL A 390 -31.05 26.46 17.06
CA VAL A 390 -32.35 25.83 17.37
C VAL A 390 -33.36 26.07 16.23
N LYS A 391 -33.43 27.29 15.68
CA LYS A 391 -34.37 27.62 14.59
C LYS A 391 -34.07 26.92 13.27
N VAL A 392 -32.83 26.48 13.04
CA VAL A 392 -32.44 25.71 11.85
C VAL A 392 -33.02 24.29 11.88
N ILE A 393 -33.35 23.77 13.06
CA ILE A 393 -33.91 22.43 13.25
C ILE A 393 -35.38 22.40 12.74
N PRO A 394 -35.72 21.53 11.77
CA PRO A 394 -37.10 21.34 11.35
C PRO A 394 -38.01 20.99 12.54
N ASN A 395 -39.20 21.61 12.61
CA ASN A 395 -40.17 21.38 13.68
C ASN A 395 -39.64 21.58 15.12
N TYR A 396 -38.62 22.44 15.32
CA TYR A 396 -37.98 22.66 16.63
C TYR A 396 -38.95 22.95 17.78
N ARG A 397 -40.12 23.54 17.52
CA ARG A 397 -41.16 23.83 18.53
C ARG A 397 -41.85 22.60 19.11
N GLN A 398 -41.74 21.45 18.44
CA GLN A 398 -42.36 20.18 18.83
C GLN A 398 -41.34 19.18 19.39
N LEU A 399 -40.07 19.59 19.50
CA LEU A 399 -38.97 18.75 19.94
C LEU A 399 -38.50 19.18 21.34
N GLU A 400 -38.24 18.21 22.20
CA GLU A 400 -37.46 18.46 23.42
C GLU A 400 -35.98 18.61 23.05
N ILE A 401 -35.52 19.85 22.97
CA ILE A 401 -34.13 20.19 22.67
C ILE A 401 -33.42 20.50 23.98
N ARG A 402 -32.35 19.75 24.28
CA ARG A 402 -31.45 20.07 25.40
C ARG A 402 -30.18 20.69 24.85
N SER A 403 -29.83 21.86 25.35
CA SER A 403 -28.56 22.53 25.04
C SER A 403 -27.52 22.29 26.12
N SER A 404 -26.29 22.08 25.67
CA SER A 404 -25.10 21.92 26.49
C SER A 404 -23.91 22.50 25.75
N SER A 405 -22.74 22.53 26.39
CA SER A 405 -21.50 22.98 25.76
C SER A 405 -20.46 21.87 25.81
N LYS A 406 -19.68 21.73 24.74
CA LYS A 406 -18.59 20.77 24.63
C LYS A 406 -17.29 21.49 24.37
N LYS A 407 -16.30 21.27 25.23
CA LYS A 407 -14.92 21.68 24.98
C LYS A 407 -14.28 20.70 24.00
N ILE A 408 -13.75 21.23 22.89
CA ILE A 408 -13.06 20.43 21.88
C ILE A 408 -11.61 20.25 22.32
N THR A 409 -11.14 18.99 22.36
CA THR A 409 -9.76 18.65 22.67
C THR A 409 -9.00 18.19 21.42
N PHE A 410 -7.67 18.19 21.51
CA PHE A 410 -6.80 17.66 20.45
C PHE A 410 -7.11 16.19 20.13
N SER A 411 -7.44 15.39 21.15
CA SER A 411 -7.80 13.98 21.01
C SER A 411 -9.04 13.81 20.12
N ASP A 412 -10.06 14.66 20.31
CA ASP A 412 -11.30 14.60 19.54
C ASP A 412 -11.05 14.88 18.04
N ILE A 413 -10.20 15.89 17.74
CA ILE A 413 -9.80 16.26 16.37
C ILE A 413 -9.02 15.12 15.68
N LYS A 414 -8.23 14.37 16.47
CA LYS A 414 -7.40 13.28 15.97
C LYS A 414 -8.18 12.01 15.69
N SER A 415 -9.21 11.72 16.50
CA SER A 415 -10.03 10.50 16.35
C SER A 415 -11.15 10.64 15.33
N ASP A 416 -11.73 11.83 15.16
CA ASP A 416 -12.93 12.04 14.35
C ASP A 416 -12.69 13.03 13.19
N SER A 417 -12.78 12.51 11.96
CA SER A 417 -12.61 13.29 10.74
C SER A 417 -13.74 14.30 10.48
N PHE A 418 -14.96 14.05 10.97
CA PHE A 418 -16.08 14.97 10.84
C PHE A 418 -15.93 16.14 11.81
N LEU A 419 -15.51 15.86 13.05
CA LEU A 419 -15.20 16.91 14.02
C LEU A 419 -14.00 17.75 13.57
N LYS A 420 -12.98 17.13 12.98
CA LYS A 420 -11.86 17.85 12.36
C LYS A 420 -12.35 18.88 11.33
N GLY A 421 -13.21 18.46 10.40
CA GLY A 421 -13.78 19.35 9.38
C GLY A 421 -14.64 20.48 9.96
N PHE A 422 -15.36 20.21 11.06
CA PHE A 422 -16.14 21.22 11.79
C PHE A 422 -15.26 22.27 12.49
N VAL A 423 -14.17 21.84 13.12
CA VAL A 423 -13.18 22.74 13.73
C VAL A 423 -12.48 23.57 12.66
N GLU A 424 -12.10 22.94 11.55
CA GLU A 424 -11.48 23.60 10.41
C GLU A 424 -12.39 24.70 9.83
N GLU A 425 -13.69 24.42 9.65
CA GLU A 425 -14.66 25.43 9.22
C GLU A 425 -14.76 26.61 10.20
N GLY A 426 -14.82 26.32 11.51
CA GLY A 426 -14.87 27.35 12.55
C GLY A 426 -13.60 28.23 12.61
N ILE A 427 -12.42 27.63 12.45
CA ILE A 427 -11.14 28.35 12.38
C ILE A 427 -11.11 29.26 11.17
N VAL A 428 -11.45 28.75 9.99
CA VAL A 428 -11.37 29.53 8.76
C VAL A 428 -12.40 30.66 8.75
N ASP A 429 -13.60 30.45 9.29
CA ASP A 429 -14.57 31.54 9.45
C ASP A 429 -14.03 32.60 10.43
N ALA A 430 -13.48 32.21 11.58
CA ALA A 430 -12.88 33.16 12.53
C ALA A 430 -11.78 34.03 11.88
N ILE A 431 -10.91 33.41 11.06
CA ILE A 431 -9.87 34.12 10.31
C ILE A 431 -10.50 35.06 9.29
N CYS A 432 -11.47 34.58 8.50
CA CYS A 432 -12.10 35.37 7.44
C CYS A 432 -12.88 36.56 7.99
N GLN A 433 -13.55 36.44 9.14
CA GLN A 433 -14.29 37.56 9.76
C GLN A 433 -13.34 38.62 10.35
N SER A 434 -12.17 38.20 10.83
CA SER A 434 -11.16 39.08 11.41
C SER A 434 -10.31 39.78 10.36
N THR A 435 -10.38 39.33 9.10
CA THR A 435 -9.59 39.85 7.98
C THR A 435 -10.44 40.75 7.09
N PHE A 436 -10.03 42.01 6.93
CA PHE A 436 -10.72 42.94 6.04
C PHE A 436 -10.43 42.63 4.56
N GLY A 437 -11.43 42.79 3.70
CA GLY A 437 -11.26 42.72 2.24
C GLY A 437 -11.13 41.31 1.64
N VAL A 438 -11.46 40.26 2.40
CA VAL A 438 -11.43 38.86 1.92
C VAL A 438 -12.82 38.20 1.98
N ARG A 439 -12.97 37.08 1.27
CA ARG A 439 -14.19 36.26 1.21
C ARG A 439 -13.84 34.78 1.37
N LEU A 440 -14.64 34.07 2.16
CA LEU A 440 -14.54 32.62 2.29
C LEU A 440 -15.19 31.90 1.09
N ARG A 441 -14.48 30.92 0.55
CA ARG A 441 -14.93 30.00 -0.49
C ARG A 441 -14.59 28.55 -0.11
N LYS A 442 -15.46 27.63 -0.51
CA LYS A 442 -15.29 26.18 -0.31
C LYS A 442 -15.26 25.49 -1.66
N SER A 443 -14.29 24.61 -1.88
CA SER A 443 -14.23 23.74 -3.05
C SER A 443 -13.98 22.31 -2.58
N GLY A 444 -14.99 21.44 -2.74
CA GLY A 444 -14.95 20.10 -2.14
C GLY A 444 -14.78 20.16 -0.62
N LYS A 445 -13.68 19.60 -0.11
CA LYS A 445 -13.31 19.58 1.31
C LYS A 445 -12.34 20.71 1.70
N SER A 446 -11.81 21.47 0.75
CA SER A 446 -10.84 22.54 1.03
C SER A 446 -11.51 23.90 1.19
N PHE A 447 -10.96 24.71 2.10
CA PHE A 447 -11.38 26.09 2.34
C PHE A 447 -10.36 27.08 1.77
N TYR A 448 -10.86 28.14 1.16
CA TYR A 448 -10.06 29.17 0.51
C TYR A 448 -10.47 30.55 1.01
N ILE A 449 -9.50 31.33 1.45
CA ILE A 449 -9.68 32.76 1.72
C ILE A 449 -9.25 33.49 0.45
N VAL A 450 -10.20 34.14 -0.21
CA VAL A 450 -10.02 34.79 -1.51
C VAL A 450 -10.10 36.30 -1.33
N ILE A 451 -9.19 37.04 -1.96
CA ILE A 451 -9.25 38.51 -1.94
C ILE A 451 -10.52 38.97 -2.66
N ASN A 452 -11.20 39.94 -2.07
CA ASN A 452 -12.29 40.59 -2.75
C ASN A 452 -11.75 41.64 -3.75
N GLU A 453 -12.17 41.51 -5.00
CA GLU A 453 -11.84 42.43 -6.10
C GLU A 453 -12.09 43.91 -5.71
N ASP A 454 -13.17 44.20 -4.99
CA ASP A 454 -13.56 45.55 -4.57
C ASP A 454 -12.55 46.21 -3.62
N TYR A 455 -11.75 45.40 -2.89
CA TYR A 455 -10.82 45.88 -1.87
C TYR A 455 -9.35 45.64 -2.25
N CYS A 456 -9.08 45.20 -3.49
CA CYS A 456 -7.74 44.80 -3.90
C CYS A 456 -6.71 45.93 -3.85
N ASP A 457 -7.14 47.20 -3.85
CA ASP A 457 -6.27 48.39 -3.78
C ASP A 457 -6.00 48.93 -2.38
N THR A 458 -6.51 48.27 -1.35
CA THR A 458 -6.29 48.69 0.04
C THR A 458 -4.84 48.49 0.51
N GLU A 459 -4.42 49.31 1.48
CA GLU A 459 -3.07 49.28 2.08
C GLU A 459 -2.67 47.89 2.59
N SER A 460 -3.63 47.15 3.13
CA SER A 460 -3.46 45.80 3.69
C SER A 460 -2.89 44.81 2.69
N PHE A 461 -3.11 45.01 1.38
CA PHE A 461 -2.61 44.10 0.33
C PHE A 461 -1.34 44.58 -0.37
N LYS A 462 -0.76 45.73 0.01
CA LYS A 462 0.46 46.26 -0.63
C LYS A 462 1.64 45.29 -0.57
N GLN A 463 1.82 44.62 0.57
CA GLN A 463 2.90 43.64 0.73
C GLN A 463 2.72 42.46 -0.22
N LEU A 464 1.49 41.98 -0.40
CA LEU A 464 1.19 40.89 -1.32
C LEU A 464 1.40 41.31 -2.78
N LYS A 465 0.97 42.53 -3.17
CA LYS A 465 1.21 43.07 -4.52
C LYS A 465 2.70 43.12 -4.88
N ARG A 466 3.54 43.56 -3.93
CA ARG A 466 5.00 43.59 -4.08
C ARG A 466 5.60 42.18 -4.13
N ALA A 467 5.12 41.27 -3.30
CA ALA A 467 5.60 39.89 -3.25
C ALA A 467 5.31 39.14 -4.56
N VAL A 468 4.10 39.28 -5.11
CA VAL A 468 3.69 38.66 -6.39
C VAL A 468 4.42 39.28 -7.58
N GLY A 469 4.85 40.54 -7.49
CA GLY A 469 5.55 41.24 -8.56
C GLY A 469 7.05 41.39 -8.41
N TYR A 470 7.72 40.67 -7.50
CA TYR A 470 9.18 40.75 -7.29
C TYR A 470 9.67 42.18 -7.03
N ASN A 471 9.08 42.86 -6.05
CA ASN A 471 9.31 44.27 -5.72
C ASN A 471 8.73 45.30 -6.73
N GLN A 472 8.05 44.84 -7.78
CA GLN A 472 7.14 45.67 -8.57
C GLN A 472 5.69 45.41 -8.12
N SER A 473 4.85 46.43 -8.13
CA SER A 473 3.43 46.25 -7.78
C SER A 473 2.69 45.60 -8.94
N LYS A 474 2.23 44.36 -8.77
CA LYS A 474 1.37 43.67 -9.75
C LYS A 474 -0.07 43.54 -9.24
N PRO A 475 -1.06 43.48 -10.15
CA PRO A 475 -2.43 43.20 -9.76
C PRO A 475 -2.51 41.83 -9.06
N ILE A 476 -3.37 41.75 -8.05
CA ILE A 476 -3.67 40.55 -7.25
C ILE A 476 -5.10 40.02 -7.51
N ALA A 477 -5.86 40.74 -8.33
CA ALA A 477 -7.14 40.32 -8.86
C ALA A 477 -7.35 40.95 -10.24
N GLY A 478 -8.25 40.38 -11.04
CA GLY A 478 -8.60 40.95 -12.32
C GLY A 478 -9.56 40.09 -13.13
N SER A 479 -9.85 40.55 -14.34
CA SER A 479 -10.80 39.92 -15.24
C SER A 479 -10.10 39.30 -16.45
N LEU A 480 -10.61 38.16 -16.90
CA LEU A 480 -10.22 37.40 -18.08
C LEU A 480 -11.44 37.29 -19.02
N ASN A 481 -11.17 36.97 -20.29
CA ASN A 481 -12.21 36.72 -21.30
C ASN A 481 -13.31 37.81 -21.35
N LYS A 482 -12.89 39.08 -21.52
CA LYS A 482 -13.79 40.26 -21.59
C LYS A 482 -14.72 40.41 -20.38
N GLY A 483 -14.29 40.01 -19.18
CA GLY A 483 -15.07 40.20 -17.94
C GLY A 483 -15.95 39.02 -17.54
N LYS A 484 -16.00 37.94 -18.33
CA LYS A 484 -16.80 36.75 -18.00
C LYS A 484 -16.19 35.90 -16.88
N VAL A 485 -14.87 35.97 -16.74
CA VAL A 485 -14.09 35.20 -15.76
C VAL A 485 -13.30 36.15 -14.91
N THR A 486 -13.30 35.96 -13.60
CA THR A 486 -12.44 36.75 -12.71
C THR A 486 -11.45 35.85 -11.99
N TRP A 487 -10.29 36.41 -11.66
CA TRP A 487 -9.25 35.74 -10.89
C TRP A 487 -8.85 36.60 -9.70
N SER A 488 -8.42 35.98 -8.62
CA SER A 488 -7.90 36.66 -7.43
C SER A 488 -6.88 35.78 -6.72
N GLU A 489 -5.86 36.37 -6.12
CA GLU A 489 -4.99 35.65 -5.19
C GLU A 489 -5.83 35.10 -4.04
N CYS A 490 -5.53 33.88 -3.63
CA CYS A 490 -6.16 33.24 -2.49
C CYS A 490 -5.13 32.45 -1.68
N VAL A 491 -5.58 31.98 -0.53
CA VAL A 491 -4.82 31.03 0.28
C VAL A 491 -5.77 29.89 0.68
N GLU A 492 -5.35 28.68 0.36
CA GLU A 492 -5.97 27.48 0.91
C GLU A 492 -5.54 27.36 2.37
N VAL A 493 -6.52 27.17 3.24
CA VAL A 493 -6.31 27.06 4.69
C VAL A 493 -6.90 25.72 5.13
N GLY A 494 -6.13 24.99 5.93
CA GLY A 494 -6.67 23.80 6.54
C GLY A 494 -5.90 23.31 7.75
N LEU A 495 -6.45 22.26 8.36
CA LEU A 495 -5.99 21.71 9.63
C LEU A 495 -5.20 20.41 9.41
N GLU A 496 -4.01 20.32 9.98
CA GLU A 496 -3.17 19.14 9.90
C GLU A 496 -2.73 18.67 11.29
N VAL A 497 -2.88 17.36 11.53
CA VAL A 497 -2.47 16.71 12.77
C VAL A 497 -1.17 15.97 12.48
N ASN A 498 -0.06 16.41 13.07
CA ASN A 498 1.24 15.75 12.91
C ASN A 498 1.81 15.38 14.28
N GLY A 499 1.86 14.07 14.57
CA GLY A 499 2.28 13.55 15.86
C GLY A 499 1.33 13.95 17.01
N GLU A 500 1.82 14.81 17.89
CA GLU A 500 1.10 15.44 19.01
C GLU A 500 0.79 16.93 18.76
N GLY A 501 1.24 17.47 17.62
CA GLY A 501 1.01 18.88 17.27
C GLY A 501 -0.21 19.05 16.35
N LEU A 502 -0.91 20.17 16.55
CA LEU A 502 -1.92 20.66 15.63
C LEU A 502 -1.37 21.84 14.85
N PHE A 503 -1.51 21.80 13.53
CA PHE A 503 -0.98 22.81 12.63
C PHE A 503 -2.06 23.36 11.72
N LEU A 504 -2.03 24.67 11.51
CA LEU A 504 -2.77 25.35 10.47
C LEU A 504 -1.85 25.47 9.25
N TYR A 505 -2.16 24.75 8.17
CA TYR A 505 -1.41 24.91 6.94
C TYR A 505 -1.98 26.04 6.10
N LEU A 506 -1.09 26.80 5.48
CA LEU A 506 -1.42 27.86 4.51
C LEU A 506 -0.78 27.50 3.17
N ARG A 507 -1.57 27.52 2.10
CA ARG A 507 -1.05 27.30 0.76
C ARG A 507 -1.54 28.39 -0.18
N PRO A 508 -0.70 29.40 -0.48
CA PRO A 508 -1.03 30.43 -1.45
C PRO A 508 -1.38 29.83 -2.81
N ASP A 509 -2.50 30.24 -3.39
CA ASP A 509 -3.00 29.81 -4.69
C ASP A 509 -3.71 30.98 -5.40
N ILE A 510 -4.27 30.72 -6.58
CA ILE A 510 -5.04 31.69 -7.36
C ILE A 510 -6.44 31.12 -7.54
N TRP A 511 -7.47 31.87 -7.15
CA TRP A 511 -8.86 31.50 -7.36
C TRP A 511 -9.36 31.95 -8.73
N ILE A 512 -10.15 31.12 -9.42
CA ILE A 512 -10.82 31.45 -10.68
C ILE A 512 -12.33 31.30 -10.50
N LYS A 513 -13.09 32.31 -10.92
CA LYS A 513 -14.55 32.33 -10.89
C LYS A 513 -15.09 32.55 -12.31
N PRO A 514 -16.05 31.74 -12.79
CA PRO A 514 -16.62 30.56 -12.14
C PRO A 514 -15.65 29.36 -12.10
N LEU A 515 -15.74 28.53 -11.05
CA LEU A 515 -14.82 27.40 -10.81
C LEU A 515 -14.74 26.41 -11.98
N LYS A 516 -15.84 26.21 -12.70
CA LYS A 516 -15.92 25.29 -13.85
C LYS A 516 -14.95 25.65 -14.98
N GLU A 517 -14.60 26.93 -15.10
CA GLU A 517 -13.73 27.42 -16.16
C GLU A 517 -12.24 27.33 -15.79
N ARG A 518 -11.90 26.98 -14.54
CA ARG A 518 -10.51 26.91 -14.05
C ARG A 518 -9.61 26.03 -14.92
N SER A 519 -10.11 24.91 -15.45
CA SER A 519 -9.35 23.99 -16.31
C SER A 519 -8.93 24.63 -17.64
N GLN A 520 -9.76 25.53 -18.19
CA GLN A 520 -9.53 26.22 -19.46
C GLN A 520 -8.43 27.30 -19.35
N PHE A 521 -8.15 27.79 -18.14
CA PHE A 521 -7.13 28.80 -17.86
C PHE A 521 -5.86 28.21 -17.22
N SER A 522 -5.55 26.94 -17.49
CA SER A 522 -4.38 26.27 -16.92
C SER A 522 -3.05 26.93 -17.34
N ASP A 523 -2.93 27.40 -18.58
CA ASP A 523 -1.72 28.09 -19.05
C ASP A 523 -1.54 29.46 -18.42
N PHE A 524 -2.63 30.20 -18.18
CA PHE A 524 -2.60 31.44 -17.41
C PHE A 524 -2.14 31.21 -15.97
N LEU A 525 -2.65 30.16 -15.31
CA LEU A 525 -2.23 29.78 -13.96
C LEU A 525 -0.75 29.36 -13.92
N LYS A 526 -0.28 28.62 -14.92
CA LYS A 526 1.14 28.25 -15.06
C LYS A 526 2.01 29.49 -15.20
N ASP A 527 1.66 30.43 -16.08
CA ASP A 527 2.44 31.65 -16.30
C ASP A 527 2.53 32.52 -15.03
N LYS A 528 1.39 32.72 -14.33
CA LYS A 528 1.34 33.45 -13.06
C LYS A 528 2.13 32.79 -11.92
N LYS A 529 2.30 31.47 -11.95
CA LYS A 529 3.06 30.70 -10.96
C LYS A 529 4.50 30.43 -11.38
N ARG A 530 4.83 30.64 -12.66
CA ARG A 530 6.11 30.25 -13.29
C ARG A 530 7.33 30.72 -12.52
N ASN A 531 7.28 31.93 -11.97
CA ASN A 531 8.43 32.51 -11.29
C ASN A 531 8.39 32.34 -9.77
N ARG A 532 7.31 31.78 -9.18
CA ARG A 532 7.09 31.70 -7.72
C ARG A 532 7.97 30.64 -7.03
N TYR A 533 9.27 30.70 -7.29
CA TYR A 533 10.28 29.86 -6.66
C TYR A 533 10.58 30.32 -5.23
N ASN A 534 11.35 29.51 -4.48
CA ASN A 534 11.57 29.57 -3.03
C ASN A 534 11.49 30.98 -2.41
N SER A 535 12.30 31.95 -2.85
CA SER A 535 12.31 33.31 -2.27
C SER A 535 10.98 34.07 -2.43
N ALA A 536 10.40 34.06 -3.63
CA ALA A 536 9.12 34.73 -3.89
C ALA A 536 7.95 34.01 -3.20
N SER A 537 7.95 32.69 -3.18
CA SER A 537 6.96 31.89 -2.45
C SER A 537 6.96 32.22 -0.95
N TYR A 538 8.16 32.41 -0.36
CA TYR A 538 8.31 32.81 1.04
C TYR A 538 7.77 34.22 1.32
N HIS A 539 8.03 35.19 0.46
CA HIS A 539 7.47 36.53 0.60
C HIS A 539 5.95 36.57 0.42
N ILE A 540 5.40 35.74 -0.48
CA ILE A 540 3.96 35.60 -0.66
C ILE A 540 3.32 34.99 0.61
N LEU A 541 3.96 33.97 1.19
CA LEU A 541 3.51 33.37 2.45
C LEU A 541 3.57 34.37 3.62
N ASP A 542 4.66 35.15 3.74
CA ASP A 542 4.77 36.24 4.74
C ASP A 542 3.67 37.27 4.59
N ALA A 543 3.38 37.70 3.35
CA ALA A 543 2.33 38.65 3.08
C ALA A 543 0.95 38.10 3.49
N TRP A 544 0.66 36.83 3.18
CA TRP A 544 -0.58 36.18 3.62
C TRP A 544 -0.68 36.07 5.14
N ILE A 545 0.40 35.69 5.82
CA ILE A 545 0.42 35.64 7.29
C ILE A 545 0.19 37.03 7.88
N GLY A 546 0.79 38.07 7.30
CA GLY A 546 0.55 39.47 7.68
C GLY A 546 -0.90 39.90 7.47
N ILE A 547 -1.52 39.50 6.36
CA ILE A 547 -2.93 39.80 6.07
C ILE A 547 -3.87 39.09 7.06
N LEU A 548 -3.63 37.81 7.34
CA LEU A 548 -4.55 36.98 8.15
C LEU A 548 -4.40 37.21 9.66
N PHE A 549 -3.19 37.49 10.14
CA PHE A 549 -2.87 37.53 11.57
C PHE A 549 -2.27 38.86 12.03
N GLY A 550 -2.03 39.82 11.14
CA GLY A 550 -1.47 41.13 11.50
C GLY A 550 0.06 41.15 11.68
N GLY A 551 0.76 40.02 11.52
CA GLY A 551 2.22 39.97 11.55
C GLY A 551 2.85 38.58 11.40
N ALA A 552 4.04 38.53 10.77
CA ALA A 552 4.75 37.28 10.46
C ALA A 552 5.58 36.68 11.62
N ARG A 553 5.64 37.35 12.78
CA ARG A 553 6.42 36.91 13.94
C ARG A 553 5.69 37.23 15.24
N GLY A 554 4.95 36.26 15.77
CA GLY A 554 4.29 36.40 17.06
C GLY A 554 3.36 35.22 17.37
N SER A 555 2.72 35.29 18.53
CA SER A 555 1.57 34.47 18.89
C SER A 555 0.33 35.33 18.76
N PHE A 556 -0.70 34.84 18.07
CA PHE A 556 -1.92 35.58 17.78
C PHE A 556 -3.12 34.80 18.25
N VAL A 557 -3.95 35.44 19.06
CA VAL A 557 -5.24 34.90 19.49
C VAL A 557 -6.30 35.33 18.49
N MET A 558 -6.87 34.36 17.81
CA MET A 558 -7.98 34.57 16.88
C MET A 558 -9.29 34.22 17.57
N LYS A 559 -10.28 35.10 17.45
CA LYS A 559 -11.64 34.90 17.95
C LYS A 559 -12.63 35.40 16.92
N ASN A 560 -13.66 34.61 16.63
CA ASN A 560 -14.78 35.10 15.83
C ASN A 560 -15.59 36.14 16.64
N THR A 561 -15.45 37.41 16.32
CA THR A 561 -16.08 38.52 17.08
C THR A 561 -17.55 38.75 16.73
N ARG A 562 -18.07 38.08 15.69
CA ARG A 562 -19.47 38.22 15.23
C ARG A 562 -20.42 37.20 15.85
N VAL A 563 -19.90 36.21 16.57
CA VAL A 563 -20.68 35.17 17.24
C VAL A 563 -20.64 35.43 18.74
N MET A 564 -21.81 35.46 19.40
CA MET A 564 -21.91 35.84 20.81
C MET A 564 -21.75 34.66 21.77
N ASP A 565 -22.39 33.52 21.50
CA ASP A 565 -22.49 32.42 22.48
C ASP A 565 -21.33 31.41 22.33
N PHE A 566 -21.18 30.81 21.14
CA PHE A 566 -20.17 29.78 20.87
C PHE A 566 -19.25 30.20 19.72
N ALA A 567 -18.25 31.03 20.04
CA ALA A 567 -17.27 31.52 19.10
C ALA A 567 -15.98 30.68 19.14
N PRO A 568 -15.49 30.16 17.99
CA PRO A 568 -14.20 29.47 17.95
C PRO A 568 -13.07 30.44 18.30
N GLN A 569 -12.24 30.06 19.27
CA GLN A 569 -11.06 30.79 19.70
C GLN A 569 -9.83 29.87 19.72
N PHE A 570 -8.74 30.33 19.13
CA PHE A 570 -7.47 29.59 19.11
C PHE A 570 -6.27 30.54 19.09
N GLU A 571 -5.14 30.02 19.52
CA GLU A 571 -3.85 30.72 19.48
C GLU A 571 -2.93 30.06 18.45
N VAL A 572 -2.37 30.86 17.55
CA VAL A 572 -1.47 30.39 16.49
C VAL A 572 -0.15 31.15 16.53
N ILE A 573 0.95 30.42 16.37
CA ILE A 573 2.27 31.02 16.20
C ILE A 573 2.53 31.19 14.70
N THR A 574 2.84 32.42 14.28
CA THR A 574 3.04 32.75 12.85
C THR A 574 4.45 32.48 12.33
N ARG A 575 5.31 31.85 13.16
CA ARG A 575 6.69 31.51 12.80
C ARG A 575 6.74 30.31 11.85
N THR A 576 7.33 30.53 10.69
CA THR A 576 7.44 29.54 9.61
C THR A 576 8.86 29.01 9.40
N ALA A 577 9.89 29.61 10.00
CA ALA A 577 11.30 29.26 9.79
C ALA A 577 11.91 28.59 11.02
N TYR A 578 12.59 27.46 10.82
CA TYR A 578 13.22 26.61 11.83
C TYR A 578 14.65 26.26 11.42
N SER A 579 15.57 26.16 12.38
CA SER A 579 16.98 25.80 12.12
C SER A 579 17.37 24.62 12.99
N ARG A 580 18.33 23.82 12.50
CA ARG A 580 18.85 22.66 13.24
C ARG A 580 19.81 23.04 14.38
N ARG A 581 20.31 24.28 14.41
CA ARG A 581 21.23 24.79 15.44
C ARG A 581 20.60 25.99 16.14
N GLY A 582 19.91 25.72 17.25
CA GLY A 582 19.61 26.69 18.31
C GLY A 582 20.78 26.75 19.26
#